data_AF-A0A2R7Y0C2-F1
#
_entry.id   AF-A0A2R7Y0C2-F1
#
_cell.length_a   1.000
_cell.length_b   1.000
_cell.length_c   1.000
_cell.angle_alpha   90.00
_cell.angle_beta   90.00
_cell.angle_gamma   90.00
#
_symmetry.space_group_name_H-M   'P 1'
#
loop_
_entity.id
_entity.type
_entity.pdbx_description
1 polymer ?
#
loop_
_entity_poly.entity_id
_entity_poly.type
_entity_poly.pdbx_seq_one_letter_code
_entity_poly.pdbx_strand_id
1 'polypeptide(L)'
;VWAKYIDIRPLVDEIKKYLSRAENLYVYFMIKQEDFKKVLDEVSGYLGYTPKEVEFLMKITELERAYRAWTELIGTVERLVTLSEYSPKASKYALGKLYAMIDALPLSPTEKQELKEIWEEYIRVRPVKSEVERYITDLINLYVEGLISDLDFGKELESLKRWGLSDDEITFYKAIAGARKARKLKIPVAYGE
;
A
#
# COMPACT_ATOMS: atom_id res chain seq x y z
N VAL A 1 -26.47 47.80 -2.81
CA VAL A 1 -25.28 46.94 -2.58
C VAL A 1 -25.13 46.61 -1.10
N TRP A 2 -25.03 47.61 -0.21
CA TRP A 2 -24.87 47.40 1.23
C TRP A 2 -26.02 46.66 1.94
N ALA A 3 -27.29 46.90 1.58
CA ALA A 3 -28.42 46.17 2.18
C ALA A 3 -28.34 44.65 1.96
N LYS A 4 -28.09 44.21 0.70
CA LYS A 4 -27.90 42.79 0.37
C LYS A 4 -26.74 42.14 1.14
N TYR A 5 -25.64 42.88 1.31
CA TYR A 5 -24.50 42.39 2.07
C TYR A 5 -24.85 42.19 3.56
N ILE A 6 -25.56 43.15 4.16
CA ILE A 6 -26.00 43.07 5.56
C ILE A 6 -26.94 41.87 5.78
N ASP A 7 -27.83 41.60 4.83
CA ASP A 7 -28.78 40.48 4.91
C ASP A 7 -28.11 39.11 4.76
N ILE A 8 -27.12 38.98 3.87
CA ILE A 8 -26.42 37.72 3.62
C ILE A 8 -25.36 37.41 4.68
N ARG A 9 -24.73 38.45 5.25
CA ARG A 9 -23.60 38.29 6.19
C ARG A 9 -23.86 37.29 7.32
N PRO A 10 -25.04 37.25 7.98
CA PRO A 10 -25.33 36.27 9.03
C PRO A 10 -25.41 34.82 8.54
N LEU A 11 -25.65 34.58 7.26
CA LEU A 11 -25.82 33.26 6.65
C LEU A 11 -24.57 32.73 5.94
N VAL A 12 -23.51 33.54 5.87
CA VAL A 12 -22.31 33.20 5.08
C VAL A 12 -21.69 31.88 5.52
N ASP A 13 -21.67 31.61 6.83
CA ASP A 13 -21.05 30.39 7.36
C ASP A 13 -21.90 29.15 7.04
N GLU A 14 -23.22 29.25 7.10
CA GLU A 14 -24.16 28.20 6.69
C GLU A 14 -24.06 27.91 5.19
N ILE A 15 -23.97 28.96 4.36
CA ILE A 15 -23.84 28.84 2.91
C ILE A 15 -22.50 28.16 2.54
N LYS A 16 -21.41 28.56 3.19
CA LYS A 16 -20.10 27.90 3.00
C LYS A 16 -20.15 26.44 3.42
N LYS A 17 -20.78 26.15 4.56
CA LYS A 17 -20.96 24.77 5.04
C LYS A 17 -21.78 23.94 4.05
N TYR A 18 -22.85 24.50 3.48
CA TYR A 18 -23.65 23.85 2.45
C TYR A 18 -22.80 23.52 1.20
N LEU A 19 -22.03 24.49 0.70
CA LEU A 19 -21.10 24.27 -0.42
C LEU A 19 -20.11 23.15 -0.11
N SER A 20 -19.46 23.18 1.05
CA SER A 20 -18.51 22.13 1.45
C SER A 20 -19.17 20.75 1.58
N ARG A 21 -20.44 20.64 1.96
CA ARG A 21 -21.16 19.34 1.97
C ARG A 21 -21.42 18.84 0.55
N ALA A 22 -21.87 19.71 -0.35
CA ALA A 22 -22.06 19.35 -1.75
C ALA A 22 -20.75 18.97 -2.44
N GLU A 23 -19.67 19.70 -2.15
CA GLU A 23 -18.32 19.40 -2.61
C GLU A 23 -17.90 18.00 -2.18
N ASN A 24 -18.07 17.64 -0.90
CA ASN A 24 -17.78 16.29 -0.42
C ASN A 24 -18.61 15.24 -1.17
N LEU A 25 -19.94 15.41 -1.27
CA LEU A 25 -20.77 14.45 -2.00
C LEU A 25 -20.30 14.25 -3.45
N TYR A 26 -19.85 15.34 -4.09
CA TYR A 26 -19.30 15.26 -5.44
C TYR A 26 -17.94 14.57 -5.45
N VAL A 27 -16.99 14.97 -4.61
CA VAL A 27 -15.65 14.39 -4.51
C VAL A 27 -15.69 12.89 -4.20
N TYR A 28 -16.64 12.44 -3.38
CA TYR A 28 -16.85 11.03 -3.01
C TYR A 28 -17.76 10.27 -3.99
N PHE A 29 -17.97 10.78 -5.21
CA PHE A 29 -18.71 10.11 -6.28
C PHE A 29 -20.20 9.82 -5.96
N MET A 30 -20.78 10.47 -4.95
CA MET A 30 -22.18 10.27 -4.54
C MET A 30 -23.16 11.06 -5.41
N ILE A 31 -22.72 12.17 -5.99
CA ILE A 31 -23.51 12.99 -6.93
C ILE A 31 -22.75 13.23 -8.24
N LYS A 32 -23.48 13.66 -9.27
CA LYS A 32 -22.94 14.00 -10.58
C LYS A 32 -22.48 15.46 -10.65
N GLN A 33 -21.72 15.77 -11.68
CA GLN A 33 -21.17 17.09 -11.93
C GLN A 33 -22.27 18.14 -12.11
N GLU A 34 -23.36 17.78 -12.78
CA GLU A 34 -24.48 18.68 -13.05
C GLU A 34 -25.19 19.08 -11.75
N ASP A 35 -25.29 18.17 -10.79
CA ASP A 35 -25.94 18.43 -9.51
C ASP A 35 -25.07 19.31 -8.61
N PHE A 36 -23.75 19.09 -8.61
CA PHE A 36 -22.82 19.98 -7.93
C PHE A 36 -22.81 21.39 -8.54
N LYS A 37 -22.84 21.49 -9.88
CA LYS A 37 -22.88 22.78 -10.59
C LYS A 37 -24.11 23.61 -10.22
N LYS A 38 -25.29 22.98 -10.07
CA LYS A 38 -26.49 23.68 -9.59
C LYS A 38 -26.28 24.31 -8.21
N VAL A 39 -25.67 23.57 -7.28
CA VAL A 39 -25.34 24.08 -5.94
C VAL A 39 -24.34 25.23 -6.02
N LEU A 40 -23.33 25.11 -6.87
CA LEU A 40 -22.31 26.14 -7.06
C LEU A 40 -22.91 27.43 -7.66
N ASP A 41 -23.80 27.31 -8.64
CA ASP A 41 -24.51 28.43 -9.25
C ASP A 41 -25.43 29.12 -8.21
N GLU A 42 -26.11 28.34 -7.36
CA GLU A 42 -26.94 28.84 -6.26
C GLU A 42 -26.09 29.63 -5.24
N VAL A 43 -24.99 29.04 -4.76
CA VAL A 43 -24.07 29.67 -3.79
C VAL A 43 -23.39 30.91 -4.37
N SER A 44 -23.02 30.87 -5.65
CA SER A 44 -22.47 32.02 -6.38
C SER A 44 -23.44 33.20 -6.38
N GLY A 45 -24.75 32.94 -6.55
CA GLY A 45 -25.80 33.95 -6.46
C GLY A 45 -25.90 34.63 -5.08
N TYR A 46 -25.65 33.89 -4.00
CA TYR A 46 -25.67 34.45 -2.64
C TYR A 46 -24.37 35.18 -2.27
N LEU A 47 -23.20 34.57 -2.51
CA LEU A 47 -21.91 35.11 -2.08
C LEU A 47 -21.28 36.08 -3.08
N GLY A 48 -21.85 36.18 -4.29
CA GLY A 48 -21.38 37.08 -5.34
C GLY A 48 -20.07 36.63 -5.98
N TYR A 49 -19.86 35.31 -6.13
CA TYR A 49 -18.68 34.80 -6.82
C TYR A 49 -18.64 35.25 -8.28
N THR A 50 -17.46 35.66 -8.70
CA THR A 50 -17.19 35.95 -10.10
C THR A 50 -17.20 34.65 -10.91
N PRO A 51 -17.50 34.70 -12.22
CA PRO A 51 -17.43 33.53 -13.08
C PRO A 51 -16.05 32.84 -13.05
N LYS A 52 -14.96 33.61 -12.84
CA LYS A 52 -13.61 33.07 -12.69
C LYS A 52 -13.44 32.29 -11.40
N GLU A 53 -13.97 32.78 -10.27
CA GLU A 53 -13.91 32.05 -8.99
C GLU A 53 -14.69 30.73 -9.07
N VAL A 54 -15.87 30.74 -9.70
CA VAL A 54 -16.65 29.51 -9.97
C VAL A 54 -15.85 28.52 -10.81
N GLU A 55 -15.17 28.98 -11.87
CA GLU A 55 -14.31 28.15 -12.70
C GLU A 55 -13.15 27.53 -11.90
N PHE A 56 -12.48 28.31 -11.06
CA PHE A 56 -11.38 27.81 -10.22
C PHE A 56 -11.86 26.84 -9.14
N LEU A 57 -12.99 27.11 -8.49
CA LEU A 57 -13.59 26.18 -7.52
C LEU A 57 -13.90 24.84 -8.20
N MET A 58 -14.50 24.88 -9.40
CA MET A 58 -14.76 23.67 -10.16
C MET A 58 -13.48 22.89 -10.47
N LYS A 59 -12.41 23.57 -10.91
CA LYS A 59 -11.10 22.94 -11.17
C LYS A 59 -10.51 22.30 -9.91
N ILE A 60 -10.59 22.98 -8.76
CA ILE A 60 -10.10 22.44 -7.47
C ILE A 60 -10.86 21.16 -7.12
N THR A 61 -12.19 21.20 -7.21
CA THR A 61 -13.02 20.05 -6.85
C THR A 61 -12.83 18.87 -7.81
N GLU A 62 -12.64 19.11 -9.11
CA GLU A 62 -12.29 18.05 -10.08
C GLU A 62 -10.94 17.38 -9.75
N LEU A 63 -9.93 18.16 -9.37
CA LEU A 63 -8.63 17.62 -8.95
C LEU A 63 -8.78 16.77 -7.69
N GLU A 64 -9.55 17.23 -6.70
CA GLU A 64 -9.81 16.46 -5.48
C GLU A 64 -10.58 15.17 -5.78
N ARG A 65 -11.59 15.21 -6.66
CA ARG A 65 -12.33 14.02 -7.10
C ARG A 65 -11.42 13.02 -7.81
N ALA A 66 -10.53 13.49 -8.70
CA ALA A 66 -9.54 12.64 -9.35
C ALA A 66 -8.56 12.02 -8.33
N TYR A 67 -8.11 12.81 -7.35
CA TYR A 67 -7.28 12.35 -6.25
C TYR A 67 -7.97 11.25 -5.42
N ARG A 68 -9.27 11.37 -5.14
CA ARG A 68 -10.04 10.31 -4.46
C ARG A 68 -10.16 9.05 -5.30
N ALA A 69 -10.51 9.16 -6.58
CA ALA A 69 -10.54 7.99 -7.46
C ALA A 69 -9.19 7.28 -7.50
N TRP A 70 -8.09 8.04 -7.60
CA TRP A 70 -6.75 7.49 -7.57
C TRP A 70 -6.49 6.75 -6.25
N THR A 71 -6.81 7.36 -5.11
CA THR A 71 -6.56 6.77 -3.78
C THR A 71 -7.41 5.52 -3.52
N GLU A 72 -8.65 5.46 -3.99
CA GLU A 72 -9.53 4.30 -3.77
C GLU A 72 -9.19 3.11 -4.69
N LEU A 73 -8.93 3.39 -5.97
CA LEU A 73 -8.73 2.35 -6.99
C LEU A 73 -7.28 1.88 -7.07
N ILE A 74 -6.33 2.81 -6.93
CA ILE A 74 -4.89 2.53 -7.04
C ILE A 74 -4.29 2.49 -5.62
N GLY A 75 -4.54 3.54 -4.85
CA GLY A 75 -4.16 3.66 -3.44
C GLY A 75 -2.67 3.80 -3.19
N THR A 76 -2.26 3.36 -2.00
CA THR A 76 -0.88 3.42 -1.53
C THR A 76 -0.03 2.33 -2.16
N VAL A 77 1.29 2.48 -2.06
CA VAL A 77 2.24 1.43 -2.46
C VAL A 77 1.91 0.09 -1.78
N GLU A 78 1.59 0.11 -0.49
CA GLU A 78 1.19 -1.08 0.26
C GLU A 78 -0.05 -1.77 -0.32
N ARG A 79 -1.07 -0.99 -0.73
CA ARG A 79 -2.27 -1.53 -1.38
C ARG A 79 -1.95 -2.14 -2.73
N LEU A 80 -1.09 -1.51 -3.52
CA LEU A 80 -0.63 -2.05 -4.81
C LEU A 80 0.11 -3.37 -4.64
N VAL A 81 0.96 -3.49 -3.62
CA VAL A 81 1.64 -4.75 -3.30
C VAL A 81 0.66 -5.80 -2.76
N THR A 82 -0.35 -5.40 -2.01
CA THR A 82 -1.41 -6.34 -1.59
C THR A 82 -2.18 -6.90 -2.77
N LEU A 83 -2.49 -6.07 -3.77
CA LEU A 83 -3.11 -6.53 -5.00
C LEU A 83 -2.20 -7.45 -5.82
N SER A 84 -0.87 -7.26 -5.76
CA SER A 84 0.08 -8.05 -6.54
C SER A 84 0.17 -9.52 -6.12
N GLU A 85 -0.27 -9.87 -4.90
CA GLU A 85 -0.31 -11.25 -4.42
C GLU A 85 -1.29 -12.12 -5.19
N TYR A 86 -2.40 -11.56 -5.66
CA TYR A 86 -3.51 -12.33 -6.20
C TYR A 86 -3.41 -12.56 -7.70
N SER A 87 -2.54 -11.83 -8.42
CA SER A 87 -2.45 -11.95 -9.88
C SER A 87 -1.11 -11.45 -10.44
N PRO A 88 -0.46 -12.21 -11.35
CA PRO A 88 0.71 -11.73 -12.09
C PRO A 88 0.47 -10.41 -12.84
N LYS A 89 -0.76 -10.19 -13.31
CA LYS A 89 -1.15 -8.94 -13.97
C LYS A 89 -1.13 -7.76 -12.99
N ALA A 90 -1.59 -7.99 -11.76
CA ALA A 90 -1.55 -6.99 -10.70
C ALA A 90 -0.11 -6.69 -10.27
N SER A 91 0.76 -7.69 -10.19
CA SER A 91 2.20 -7.49 -9.93
C SER A 91 2.87 -6.61 -10.99
N LYS A 92 2.62 -6.91 -12.28
CA LYS A 92 3.15 -6.08 -13.38
C LYS A 92 2.62 -4.64 -13.33
N TYR A 93 1.33 -4.47 -13.02
CA TYR A 93 0.73 -3.14 -12.88
C TYR A 93 1.32 -2.35 -11.70
N ALA A 94 1.46 -3.00 -10.54
CA ALA A 94 2.06 -2.40 -9.34
C ALA A 94 3.49 -1.94 -9.59
N LEU A 95 4.33 -2.78 -10.20
CA LEU A 95 5.71 -2.42 -10.56
C LEU A 95 5.77 -1.22 -11.51
N GLY A 96 4.94 -1.21 -12.55
CA GLY A 96 4.90 -0.07 -13.48
C GLY A 96 4.52 1.24 -12.79
N LYS A 97 3.59 1.21 -11.83
CA LYS A 97 3.23 2.41 -11.04
C LYS A 97 4.32 2.82 -10.07
N LEU A 98 4.96 1.85 -9.41
CA LEU A 98 6.10 2.09 -8.53
C LEU A 98 7.25 2.75 -9.27
N TYR A 99 7.61 2.27 -10.46
CA TYR A 99 8.66 2.89 -11.27
C TYR A 99 8.32 4.32 -11.62
N ALA A 100 7.08 4.60 -12.05
CA ALA A 100 6.65 5.96 -12.34
C ALA A 100 6.76 6.89 -11.11
N MET A 101 6.45 6.38 -9.92
CA MET A 101 6.61 7.13 -8.67
C MET A 101 8.09 7.37 -8.33
N ILE A 102 8.93 6.34 -8.43
CA ILE A 102 10.38 6.42 -8.17
C ILE A 102 11.06 7.38 -9.16
N ASP A 103 10.69 7.32 -10.44
CA ASP A 103 11.26 8.16 -11.49
C ASP A 103 10.94 9.65 -11.27
N ALA A 104 9.79 9.96 -10.66
CA ALA A 104 9.39 11.32 -10.30
C ALA A 104 10.15 11.89 -9.08
N LEU A 105 10.83 11.06 -8.29
CA LEU A 105 11.56 11.54 -7.11
C LEU A 105 12.82 12.34 -7.50
N PRO A 106 13.20 13.37 -6.72
CA PRO A 106 14.43 14.12 -6.93
C PRO A 106 15.66 13.39 -6.36
N LEU A 107 15.85 12.12 -6.73
CA LEU A 107 16.95 11.25 -6.31
C LEU A 107 17.96 11.01 -7.43
N SER A 108 19.16 10.55 -7.09
CA SER A 108 20.16 10.14 -8.07
C SER A 108 19.71 8.90 -8.86
N PRO A 109 20.24 8.66 -10.08
CA PRO A 109 19.93 7.46 -10.85
C PRO A 109 20.23 6.16 -10.11
N THR A 110 21.29 6.14 -9.30
CA THR A 110 21.70 4.97 -8.51
C THR A 110 20.67 4.65 -7.44
N GLU A 111 20.27 5.64 -6.62
CA GLU A 111 19.26 5.44 -5.57
C GLU A 111 17.91 5.00 -6.16
N LYS A 112 17.53 5.55 -7.33
CA LYS A 112 16.31 5.11 -8.03
C LYS A 112 16.40 3.65 -8.45
N GLN A 113 17.55 3.20 -8.93
CA GLN A 113 17.74 1.82 -9.35
C GLN A 113 17.70 0.87 -8.14
N GLU A 114 18.38 1.21 -7.04
CA GLU A 114 18.32 0.46 -5.79
C GLU A 114 16.88 0.31 -5.27
N LEU A 115 16.11 1.40 -5.27
CA LEU A 115 14.70 1.35 -4.88
C LEU A 115 13.86 0.43 -5.78
N LYS A 116 14.11 0.45 -7.10
CA LYS A 116 13.40 -0.44 -8.04
C LYS A 116 13.69 -1.90 -7.71
N GLU A 117 14.95 -2.24 -7.47
CA GLU A 117 15.38 -3.60 -7.12
C GLU A 117 14.75 -4.08 -5.80
N ILE A 118 14.74 -3.24 -4.77
CA ILE A 118 14.10 -3.54 -3.47
C ILE A 118 12.61 -3.86 -3.67
N TRP A 119 11.89 -3.03 -4.43
CA TRP A 119 10.46 -3.22 -4.65
C TRP A 119 10.15 -4.42 -5.57
N GLU A 120 11.00 -4.69 -6.55
CA GLU A 120 10.91 -5.90 -7.40
C GLU A 120 11.05 -7.16 -6.57
N GLU A 121 12.06 -7.21 -5.70
CA GLU A 121 12.26 -8.34 -4.80
C GLU A 121 11.07 -8.50 -3.85
N TYR A 122 10.61 -7.42 -3.23
CA TYR A 122 9.47 -7.47 -2.32
C TYR A 122 8.20 -7.99 -3.00
N ILE A 123 7.85 -7.48 -4.18
CA ILE A 123 6.67 -7.91 -4.94
C ILE A 123 6.81 -9.36 -5.42
N ARG A 124 8.03 -9.82 -5.73
CA ARG A 124 8.29 -11.20 -6.13
C ARG A 124 8.17 -12.17 -4.96
N VAL A 125 8.71 -11.81 -3.80
CA VAL A 125 8.82 -12.70 -2.62
C VAL A 125 7.51 -12.77 -1.84
N ARG A 126 6.84 -11.63 -1.64
CA ARG A 126 5.68 -11.53 -0.75
C ARG A 126 4.57 -12.57 -1.04
N PRO A 127 4.17 -12.84 -2.30
CA PRO A 127 3.11 -13.80 -2.61
C PRO A 127 3.44 -15.25 -2.22
N VAL A 128 4.73 -15.60 -2.13
CA VAL A 128 5.19 -16.97 -1.83
C VAL A 128 5.75 -17.11 -0.41
N LYS A 129 5.85 -16.01 0.35
CA LYS A 129 6.49 -16.02 1.67
C LYS A 129 5.83 -17.00 2.65
N SER A 130 4.50 -17.01 2.72
CA SER A 130 3.74 -17.94 3.58
C SER A 130 3.94 -19.41 3.18
N GLU A 131 4.07 -19.67 1.88
CA GLU A 131 4.32 -21.01 1.33
C GLU A 131 5.74 -21.48 1.68
N VAL A 132 6.72 -20.57 1.64
CA VAL A 132 8.10 -20.81 2.07
C VAL A 132 8.16 -21.12 3.56
N GLU A 133 7.49 -20.32 4.41
CA GLU A 133 7.44 -20.55 5.87
C GLU A 133 6.79 -21.91 6.22
N ARG A 134 5.74 -22.29 5.48
CA ARG A 134 5.12 -23.61 5.61
C ARG A 134 6.09 -24.73 5.22
N TYR A 135 6.77 -24.58 4.09
CA TYR A 135 7.77 -25.56 3.64
C TYR A 135 8.93 -25.70 4.63
N ILE A 136 9.42 -24.60 5.21
CA ILE A 136 10.45 -24.63 6.26
C ILE A 136 9.97 -25.43 7.47
N THR A 137 8.71 -25.25 7.87
CA THR A 137 8.12 -26.01 8.99
C THR A 137 8.11 -27.51 8.68
N ASP A 138 7.75 -27.89 7.46
CA ASP A 138 7.76 -29.29 7.03
C ASP A 138 9.18 -29.86 6.97
N LEU A 139 10.16 -29.10 6.45
CA LEU A 139 11.58 -29.47 6.45
C LEU A 139 12.10 -29.72 7.87
N ILE A 140 11.75 -28.86 8.83
CA ILE A 140 12.10 -29.05 10.24
C ILE A 140 11.53 -30.36 10.77
N ASN A 141 10.27 -30.67 10.45
CA ASN A 141 9.63 -31.91 10.91
C ASN A 141 10.31 -33.14 10.29
N LEU A 142 10.60 -33.15 8.99
CA LEU A 142 11.34 -34.22 8.32
C LEU A 142 12.71 -34.46 8.96
N TYR A 143 13.44 -33.38 9.29
CA TYR A 143 14.74 -33.46 9.96
C TYR A 143 14.65 -34.03 11.38
N VAL A 144 13.66 -33.57 12.16
CA VAL A 144 13.38 -34.06 13.52
C VAL A 144 12.94 -35.52 13.50
N GLU A 145 12.26 -35.95 12.45
CA GLU A 145 11.87 -37.34 12.21
C GLU A 145 13.01 -38.22 11.73
N GLY A 146 14.14 -37.63 11.32
CA GLY A 146 15.29 -38.37 10.78
C GLY A 146 15.05 -38.87 9.35
N LEU A 147 14.04 -38.32 8.67
CA LEU A 147 13.73 -38.63 7.27
C LEU A 147 14.70 -37.93 6.30
N ILE A 148 15.35 -36.86 6.74
CA ILE A 148 16.41 -36.17 6.01
C ILE A 148 17.66 -35.97 6.88
N SER A 149 18.83 -35.93 6.25
CA SER A 149 20.10 -35.69 6.93
C SER A 149 20.29 -34.21 7.29
N ASP A 150 21.22 -33.92 8.19
CA ASP A 150 21.61 -32.54 8.55
C ASP A 150 22.15 -31.77 7.34
N LEU A 151 22.91 -32.47 6.49
CA LEU A 151 23.43 -31.93 5.24
C LEU A 151 22.31 -31.54 4.27
N ASP A 152 21.32 -32.43 4.10
CA ASP A 152 20.20 -32.18 3.18
C ASP A 152 19.29 -31.07 3.70
N PHE A 153 19.01 -31.06 5.01
CA PHE A 153 18.26 -29.99 5.66
C PHE A 153 18.96 -28.63 5.49
N GLY A 154 20.28 -28.57 5.70
CA GLY A 154 21.07 -27.37 5.47
C GLY A 154 21.00 -26.89 4.02
N LYS A 155 21.22 -27.78 3.04
CA LYS A 155 21.15 -27.45 1.61
C LYS A 155 19.79 -26.92 1.19
N GLU A 156 18.71 -27.54 1.66
CA GLU A 156 17.35 -27.09 1.35
C GLU A 156 17.10 -25.68 1.89
N LEU A 157 17.49 -25.39 3.14
CA LEU A 157 17.39 -24.04 3.71
C LEU A 157 18.18 -23.00 2.91
N GLU A 158 19.42 -23.33 2.51
CA GLU A 158 20.24 -22.43 1.68
C GLU A 158 19.58 -22.14 0.32
N SER A 159 18.89 -23.12 -0.27
CA SER A 159 18.16 -22.94 -1.54
C SER A 159 17.02 -21.92 -1.44
N LEU A 160 16.50 -21.67 -0.23
CA LEU A 160 15.40 -20.75 0.03
C LEU A 160 15.84 -19.28 0.11
N LYS A 161 17.16 -18.99 0.13
CA LYS A 161 17.68 -17.61 0.03
C LYS A 161 17.15 -16.84 -1.17
N ARG A 162 16.90 -17.55 -2.30
CA ARG A 162 16.29 -16.97 -3.51
C ARG A 162 14.90 -16.35 -3.27
N TRP A 163 14.24 -16.74 -2.18
CA TRP A 163 12.94 -16.24 -1.76
C TRP A 163 13.03 -15.25 -0.59
N GLY A 164 14.19 -14.63 -0.39
CA GLY A 164 14.38 -13.57 0.62
C GLY A 164 14.71 -14.08 2.02
N LEU A 165 15.11 -15.34 2.16
CA LEU A 165 15.57 -15.89 3.43
C LEU A 165 17.00 -15.42 3.73
N SER A 166 17.23 -14.90 4.93
CA SER A 166 18.54 -14.42 5.39
C SER A 166 19.39 -15.52 6.07
N ASP A 167 20.69 -15.27 6.19
CA ASP A 167 21.62 -16.15 6.92
C ASP A 167 21.25 -16.31 8.40
N ASP A 168 20.78 -15.22 9.02
CA ASP A 168 20.33 -15.21 10.40
C ASP A 168 19.08 -16.09 10.58
N GLU A 169 18.10 -15.97 9.68
CA GLU A 169 16.90 -16.81 9.72
C GLU A 169 17.25 -18.30 9.54
N ILE A 170 18.16 -18.63 8.61
CA ILE A 170 18.64 -20.02 8.45
C ILE A 170 19.28 -20.53 9.75
N THR A 171 20.08 -19.70 10.40
CA THR A 171 20.71 -20.04 11.69
C THR A 171 19.66 -20.33 12.76
N PHE A 172 18.63 -19.49 12.87
CA PHE A 172 17.52 -19.72 13.78
C PHE A 172 16.72 -20.99 13.44
N TYR A 173 16.45 -21.26 12.17
CA TYR A 173 15.75 -22.50 11.77
C TYR A 173 16.55 -23.75 12.11
N LYS A 174 17.88 -23.73 11.92
CA LYS A 174 18.78 -24.82 12.36
C LYS A 174 18.73 -25.01 13.87
N ALA A 175 18.78 -23.93 14.65
CA ALA A 175 18.68 -23.99 16.11
C ALA A 175 17.33 -24.53 16.59
N ILE A 176 16.23 -24.09 15.98
CA ILE A 176 14.87 -24.58 16.27
C ILE A 176 14.77 -26.08 15.97
N ALA A 177 15.27 -26.52 14.81
CA ALA A 177 15.27 -27.92 14.41
C ALA A 177 16.09 -28.78 15.38
N GLY A 178 17.29 -28.32 15.74
CA GLY A 178 18.16 -28.97 16.72
C GLY A 178 17.49 -29.14 18.08
N ALA A 179 16.87 -28.08 18.61
CA ALA A 179 16.17 -28.12 19.89
C ALA A 179 14.96 -29.08 19.85
N ARG A 180 14.18 -29.08 18.76
CA ARG A 180 13.05 -30.01 18.58
C ARG A 180 13.52 -31.47 18.50
N LYS A 181 14.62 -31.73 17.80
CA LYS A 181 15.22 -33.07 17.67
C LYS A 181 15.76 -33.57 19.00
N ALA A 182 16.48 -32.71 19.74
CA ALA A 182 16.97 -33.03 21.08
C ALA A 182 15.81 -33.34 22.04
N ARG A 183 14.73 -32.54 22.02
CA ARG A 183 13.51 -32.81 22.80
C ARG A 183 12.91 -34.18 22.48
N LYS A 184 12.77 -34.52 21.19
CA LYS A 184 12.22 -35.80 20.75
C LYS A 184 13.07 -36.98 21.22
N LEU A 185 14.38 -36.86 21.12
CA LEU A 185 15.35 -37.88 21.50
C LEU A 185 15.70 -37.87 23.00
N LYS A 186 15.14 -36.93 23.78
CA LYS A 186 15.48 -36.67 25.19
C LYS A 186 16.99 -36.43 25.41
N ILE A 187 17.64 -35.79 24.46
CA ILE A 187 19.06 -35.43 24.53
C ILE A 187 19.19 -34.09 25.27
N PRO A 188 20.12 -33.96 26.25
CA PRO A 188 20.42 -32.67 26.87
C PRO A 188 20.91 -31.65 25.84
N VAL A 189 20.35 -30.44 25.85
CA VAL A 189 20.81 -29.33 25.00
C VAL A 189 21.81 -28.51 25.81
N ALA A 190 23.06 -28.40 25.33
CA ALA A 190 24.05 -27.48 25.88
C ALA A 190 23.98 -26.16 25.10
N TYR A 191 23.79 -25.04 25.80
CA TYR A 191 23.97 -23.70 25.24
C TYR A 191 25.39 -23.25 25.58
N GLY A 192 26.13 -22.75 24.60
CA GLY A 192 27.44 -22.12 24.85
C GLY A 192 27.26 -20.84 25.66
N GLU A 193 28.15 -20.63 26.63
CA GLU A 193 28.28 -19.37 27.39
C GLU A 193 28.68 -18.19 26.50
#